data_AF-A0A924WU79-F1
#
_entry.id   AF-A0A924WU79-F1
#
_cell.length_a   1.000
_cell.length_b   1.000
_cell.length_c   1.000
_cell.angle_alpha   90.00
_cell.angle_beta   90.00
_cell.angle_gamma   90.00
#
_symmetry.space_group_name_H-M   'P 1'
#
loop_
_entity.id
_entity.type
_entity.pdbx_description
1 polymer ?
#
loop_
_entity_poly.entity_id
_entity_poly.type
_entity_poly.pdbx_seq_one_letter_code
_entity_poly.pdbx_strand_id
1 'polypeptide(L)'
;MNRRGFMFLDVLIALMIVGAAAGMLVVAGSRIDRAVRTLDDTRAAQRLATETLIAMQHGTAAPGSDGRIAIEEIKEAPAPIGWRWVTINCQLGRGKAALTGLVRSDP
;
A
#
# COMPACT_ATOMS: atom_id res chain seq x y z
N MET A 1 -19.63 20.99 55.68
CA MET A 1 -19.90 19.74 54.92
C MET A 1 -19.33 19.75 53.49
N ASN A 2 -18.23 20.48 53.21
CA ASN A 2 -17.79 20.72 51.81
C ASN A 2 -16.58 19.87 51.35
N ARG A 3 -15.95 19.06 52.22
CA ARG A 3 -14.75 18.28 51.86
C ARG A 3 -15.02 17.04 51.00
N ARG A 4 -16.23 16.45 51.10
CA ARG A 4 -16.61 15.25 50.33
C ARG A 4 -16.84 15.54 48.84
N GLY A 5 -17.29 16.75 48.50
CA GLY A 5 -17.49 17.16 47.10
C GLY A 5 -16.16 17.29 46.34
N PHE A 6 -15.12 17.80 46.98
CA PHE A 6 -13.80 17.93 46.35
C PHE A 6 -13.15 16.59 46.00
N MET A 7 -13.27 15.57 46.86
CA MET A 7 -12.74 14.24 46.56
C MET A 7 -13.45 13.58 45.36
N PHE A 8 -14.77 13.73 45.26
CA PHE A 8 -15.53 13.19 44.12
C PHE A 8 -15.15 13.86 42.80
N LEU A 9 -14.95 15.18 42.83
CA LEU A 9 -14.56 15.94 41.64
C LEU A 9 -13.17 15.50 41.14
N ASP A 10 -12.22 15.31 42.06
CA ASP A 10 -10.86 14.88 41.71
C ASP A 10 -10.84 13.48 41.09
N VAL A 11 -11.60 12.53 41.64
CA VAL A 11 -11.75 11.18 41.08
C VAL A 11 -12.38 11.22 39.68
N LEU A 12 -13.39 12.08 39.46
CA LEU A 12 -14.01 12.24 38.15
C LEU A 12 -13.03 12.83 37.11
N ILE A 13 -12.22 13.81 37.51
CA ILE A 13 -11.19 14.40 36.64
C ILE A 13 -10.13 13.35 36.30
N ALA A 14 -9.62 12.61 37.30
CA ALA A 14 -8.65 11.55 37.08
C ALA A 14 -9.19 10.47 36.13
N LEU A 15 -10.44 10.05 36.32
CA LEU A 15 -11.09 9.07 35.44
C LEU A 15 -11.26 9.59 34.01
N MET A 16 -11.60 10.86 33.84
CA MET A 16 -11.67 11.51 32.52
C MET A 16 -10.32 11.52 31.81
N ILE A 17 -9.22 11.83 32.52
CA ILE A 17 -7.88 11.83 31.94
C ILE A 17 -7.48 10.42 31.49
N VAL A 18 -7.70 9.41 32.33
CA VAL A 18 -7.40 8.01 31.99
C VAL A 18 -8.24 7.55 30.79
N GLY A 19 -9.52 7.89 30.77
CA GLY A 19 -10.42 7.59 29.64
C GLY A 19 -9.95 8.24 28.34
N ALA A 20 -9.56 9.52 28.39
CA ALA A 20 -9.02 10.23 27.24
C ALA A 20 -7.71 9.60 26.72
N ALA A 21 -6.79 9.25 27.63
CA ALA A 21 -5.53 8.60 27.26
C ALA A 21 -5.75 7.22 26.62
N ALA A 22 -6.63 6.40 27.20
CA ALA A 22 -7.00 5.11 26.62
C ALA A 22 -7.65 5.25 25.24
N GLY A 23 -8.56 6.23 25.09
CA GLY A 23 -9.16 6.56 23.81
C GLY A 23 -8.14 6.95 22.74
N MET A 24 -7.15 7.78 23.09
CA MET A 24 -6.07 8.16 22.19
C MET A 24 -5.25 6.95 21.72
N LEU A 25 -4.95 6.01 22.62
CA LEU A 25 -4.21 4.80 22.28
C LEU A 25 -4.98 3.91 21.30
N VAL A 26 -6.29 3.73 21.51
CA VAL A 26 -7.14 2.94 20.59
C VAL A 26 -7.16 3.57 19.20
N VAL A 27 -7.32 4.90 19.12
CA VAL A 27 -7.32 5.61 17.83
C VAL A 27 -5.95 5.49 17.15
N ALA A 28 -4.85 5.66 17.89
CA ALA A 28 -3.50 5.53 17.35
C ALA A 28 -3.23 4.12 16.82
N GLY A 29 -3.57 3.08 17.57
CA GLY A 29 -3.43 1.68 17.14
C GLY A 29 -4.19 1.40 15.85
N SER A 30 -5.45 1.84 15.77
CA SER A 30 -6.27 1.65 14.57
C SER A 30 -5.70 2.33 13.31
N ARG A 31 -4.97 3.45 13.47
CA ARG A 31 -4.30 4.14 12.36
C ARG A 31 -3.05 3.39 11.91
N ILE A 32 -2.28 2.85 12.85
CA ILE A 32 -1.08 2.08 12.55
C ILE A 32 -1.45 0.82 11.76
N ASP A 33 -2.46 0.07 12.20
CA ASP A 33 -2.88 -1.15 11.50
C ASP A 33 -3.32 -0.87 10.06
N ARG A 34 -4.05 0.23 9.84
CA ARG A 34 -4.45 0.65 8.50
C ARG A 34 -3.25 1.05 7.64
N ALA A 35 -2.27 1.73 8.22
CA ALA A 35 -1.05 2.13 7.52
C ALA A 35 -0.21 0.90 7.13
N VAL A 36 -0.05 -0.06 8.04
CA VAL A 36 0.67 -1.32 7.79
C VAL A 36 0.01 -2.11 6.66
N ARG A 37 -1.32 -2.32 6.73
CA ARG A 37 -2.06 -3.02 5.65
C ARG A 37 -1.91 -2.33 4.29
N THR A 38 -1.99 -1.00 4.26
CA THR A 38 -1.83 -0.24 3.02
C THR A 38 -0.40 -0.38 2.46
N LEU A 39 0.61 -0.40 3.33
CA LEU A 39 2.00 -0.58 2.93
C LEU A 39 2.25 -1.99 2.38
N ASP A 40 1.68 -3.01 3.02
CA ASP A 40 1.78 -4.40 2.57
C ASP A 40 1.11 -4.59 1.21
N ASP A 41 -0.09 -4.04 1.01
CA ASP A 41 -0.79 -4.07 -0.28
C ASP A 41 0.05 -3.40 -1.38
N THR A 42 0.62 -2.21 -1.11
CA THR A 42 1.46 -1.49 -2.07
C THR A 42 2.74 -2.25 -2.40
N ARG A 43 3.41 -2.85 -1.40
CA ARG A 43 4.60 -3.68 -1.61
C ARG A 43 4.29 -4.94 -2.42
N ALA A 44 3.14 -5.55 -2.18
CA ALA A 44 2.70 -6.70 -2.94
C ALA A 44 2.37 -6.32 -4.40
N ALA A 45 1.70 -5.19 -4.63
CA ALA A 45 1.47 -4.66 -5.97
C ALA A 45 2.80 -4.34 -6.70
N GLN A 46 3.79 -3.81 -6.00
CA GLN A 46 5.12 -3.54 -6.55
C GLN A 46 5.85 -4.82 -6.93
N ARG A 47 5.83 -5.84 -6.07
CA ARG A 47 6.41 -7.16 -6.37
C ARG A 47 5.79 -7.76 -7.63
N LEU A 48 4.46 -7.72 -7.73
CA LEU A 48 3.74 -8.19 -8.89
C LEU A 48 4.15 -7.43 -10.17
N ALA A 49 4.30 -6.11 -10.11
CA ALA A 49 4.77 -5.32 -11.25
C ALA A 49 6.20 -5.70 -11.65
N THR A 50 7.09 -5.92 -10.69
CA THR A 50 8.47 -6.35 -10.94
C THR A 50 8.53 -7.74 -11.54
N GLU A 51 7.81 -8.72 -10.98
CA GLU A 51 7.76 -10.09 -11.50
C GLU A 51 7.17 -10.12 -12.92
N THR A 52 6.13 -9.32 -13.18
CA THR A 52 5.55 -9.18 -14.52
C THR A 52 6.56 -8.58 -15.49
N LEU A 53 7.30 -7.54 -15.09
CA LEU A 53 8.32 -6.94 -15.94
C LEU A 53 9.42 -7.95 -16.28
N ILE A 54 9.91 -8.67 -15.27
CA ILE A 54 10.94 -9.71 -15.44
C ILE A 54 10.42 -10.81 -16.37
N ALA A 55 9.18 -11.28 -16.18
CA ALA A 55 8.58 -12.29 -17.03
C ALA A 55 8.53 -11.84 -18.49
N MET A 56 8.07 -10.61 -18.75
CA MET A 56 8.03 -10.02 -20.09
C MET A 56 9.42 -9.78 -20.69
N GLN A 57 10.42 -9.44 -19.88
CA GLN A 57 11.81 -9.32 -20.34
C GLN A 57 12.37 -10.66 -20.81
N HIS A 58 11.97 -11.76 -20.17
CA HIS A 58 12.37 -13.11 -20.55
C HIS A 58 11.50 -13.74 -21.65
N GLY A 59 10.47 -13.04 -22.16
CA GLY A 59 9.52 -13.61 -23.14
C GLY A 59 8.62 -14.70 -22.52
N THR A 60 8.40 -14.63 -21.20
CA THR A 60 7.51 -15.55 -20.49
C THR A 60 6.20 -14.85 -20.15
N ALA A 61 5.13 -15.63 -20.02
CA ALA A 61 3.82 -15.10 -19.65
C ALA A 61 3.88 -14.43 -18.26
N ALA A 62 3.10 -13.35 -18.10
CA ALA A 62 2.94 -12.70 -16.80
C ALA A 62 2.48 -13.73 -15.74
N PRO A 63 3.00 -13.64 -14.50
CA PRO A 63 2.57 -14.54 -13.44
C PRO A 63 1.07 -14.40 -13.22
N GLY A 64 0.37 -15.53 -13.13
CA GLY A 64 -1.05 -15.56 -12.77
C GLY A 64 -1.20 -14.95 -11.38
N SER A 65 -2.03 -13.92 -11.25
CA SER A 65 -2.25 -13.24 -9.98
C SER A 65 -3.72 -12.91 -9.79
N ASP A 66 -4.16 -12.81 -8.55
CA ASP A 66 -5.48 -12.31 -8.18
C ASP A 66 -5.60 -10.78 -8.38
N GLY A 67 -4.51 -10.11 -8.76
CA GLY A 67 -4.43 -8.69 -9.03
C GLY A 67 -4.80 -8.31 -10.46
N ARG A 68 -5.12 -7.03 -10.67
CA ARG A 68 -5.29 -6.47 -12.02
C ARG A 68 -3.94 -5.99 -12.53
N ILE A 69 -3.57 -6.46 -13.71
CA ILE A 69 -2.36 -6.06 -14.43
C ILE A 69 -2.78 -5.39 -15.74
N ALA A 70 -2.38 -4.15 -15.94
CA ALA A 70 -2.55 -3.43 -17.19
C ALA A 70 -1.18 -3.06 -17.75
N ILE A 71 -0.95 -3.35 -19.03
CA ILE A 71 0.32 -3.12 -19.72
C ILE A 71 0.07 -2.08 -20.80
N GLU A 72 0.76 -0.95 -20.70
CA GLU A 72 0.66 0.17 -21.64
C GLU A 72 1.98 0.37 -22.35
N GLU A 73 1.97 0.38 -23.68
CA GLU A 73 3.18 0.59 -24.48
C GLU A 73 3.48 2.08 -24.68
N ILE A 74 4.72 2.48 -24.43
CA ILE A 74 5.20 3.85 -24.61
C ILE A 74 5.78 3.97 -26.02
N LYS A 75 4.95 4.40 -26.98
CA LYS A 75 5.30 4.50 -28.41
C LYS A 75 6.31 5.61 -28.73
N GLU A 76 6.38 6.63 -27.90
CA GLU A 76 7.20 7.83 -28.17
C GLU A 76 8.66 7.70 -27.69
N ALA A 77 8.99 6.63 -26.95
CA ALA A 77 10.33 6.45 -26.40
C ALA A 77 11.22 5.61 -27.35
N PRO A 78 12.43 6.08 -27.70
CA PRO A 78 13.36 5.30 -28.51
C PRO A 78 13.76 4.02 -27.77
N ALA A 79 13.51 2.88 -28.41
CA ALA A 79 13.84 1.55 -27.90
C ALA A 79 14.84 0.85 -28.83
N PRO A 80 15.74 0.01 -28.30
CA PRO A 80 16.59 -0.85 -29.12
C PRO A 80 15.78 -1.79 -30.01
N ILE A 81 16.35 -2.23 -31.14
CA ILE A 81 15.70 -3.19 -32.05
C ILE A 81 15.34 -4.47 -31.30
N GLY A 82 14.09 -4.92 -31.43
CA GLY A 82 13.58 -6.11 -30.72
C GLY A 82 13.08 -5.83 -29.30
N TRP A 83 13.03 -4.56 -28.89
CA TRP A 83 12.57 -4.14 -27.58
C TRP A 83 11.55 -3.00 -27.69
N ARG A 84 10.71 -2.85 -26.68
CA ARG A 84 9.75 -1.76 -26.53
C ARG A 84 9.67 -1.31 -25.07
N TRP A 85 9.35 -0.04 -24.85
CA TRP A 85 9.07 0.48 -23.52
C TRP A 85 7.62 0.19 -23.14
N VAL A 86 7.41 -0.37 -21.96
CA VAL A 86 6.07 -0.59 -21.41
C VAL A 86 5.98 -0.06 -19.98
N THR A 87 4.82 0.45 -19.61
CA THR A 87 4.41 0.72 -18.24
C THR A 87 3.48 -0.38 -17.79
N ILE A 88 3.84 -1.05 -16.71
CA ILE A 88 3.06 -2.10 -16.07
C ILE A 88 2.39 -1.49 -14.85
N ASN A 89 1.07 -1.36 -14.92
CA ASN A 89 0.22 -0.91 -13.84
C ASN A 89 -0.37 -2.13 -13.12
N CYS A 90 0.00 -2.34 -11.87
CA CYS A 90 -0.50 -3.43 -11.04
C CYS A 90 -1.36 -2.89 -9.90
N GLN A 91 -2.50 -3.56 -9.67
CA GLN A 91 -3.37 -3.30 -8.53
C GLN A 91 -3.65 -4.61 -7.79
N LEU A 92 -3.32 -4.64 -6.50
CA LEU A 92 -3.62 -5.75 -5.60
C LEU A 92 -4.24 -5.20 -4.31
N GLY A 93 -5.46 -5.62 -3.99
CA GLY A 93 -6.20 -5.06 -2.86
C GLY A 93 -6.40 -3.53 -3.01
N ARG A 94 -5.94 -2.76 -2.03
CA ARG A 94 -5.92 -1.28 -2.08
C ARG A 94 -4.60 -0.71 -2.62
N GLY A 95 -3.59 -1.55 -2.77
CA GLY A 95 -2.26 -1.19 -3.26
C GLY A 95 -2.25 -1.00 -4.77
N LYS A 96 -1.49 -0.01 -5.22
CA LYS A 96 -1.25 0.28 -6.64
C LYS A 96 0.24 0.53 -6.83
N ALA A 97 0.79 0.00 -7.90
CA ALA A 97 2.16 0.25 -8.32
C ALA A 97 2.21 0.37 -9.85
N ALA A 98 3.07 1.26 -10.32
CA ALA A 98 3.38 1.40 -11.73
C ALA A 98 4.89 1.22 -11.90
N LEU A 99 5.30 0.42 -12.88
CA LEU A 99 6.70 0.19 -13.20
C LEU A 99 6.89 0.31 -14.71
N THR A 100 7.77 1.22 -15.12
CA THR A 100 8.15 1.37 -16.53
C THR A 100 9.45 0.64 -16.78
N GLY A 101 9.49 -0.14 -17.84
CA GLY A 101 10.67 -0.93 -18.19
C GLY A 101 10.71 -1.31 -19.66
N LEU A 102 11.90 -1.72 -20.09
CA LEU A 102 12.13 -2.25 -21.42
C LEU A 102 11.74 -3.74 -21.44
N VAL A 103 10.96 -4.16 -22.43
CA VAL A 103 10.55 -5.56 -22.64
C VAL A 103 10.78 -5.96 -24.09
N ARG A 104 10.87 -7.26 -24.37
CA ARG A 104 11.00 -7.76 -25.74
C ARG A 104 9.74 -7.42 -26.55
N SER A 105 9.93 -7.08 -27.83
CA SER A 105 8.84 -6.78 -28.75
C SER A 105 8.17 -8.04 -29.30
N ASP A 106 8.86 -9.19 -29.27
CA ASP A 106 8.34 -10.50 -29.69
C ASP A 106 7.94 -11.37 -28.48
N PRO A 107 6.83 -12.13 -28.58
CA PRO A 107 6.44 -13.15 -27.61
C PRO A 107 7.34 -14.39 -27.62
#